data_AF-A0A016SI26-F1
#
_entry.id   AF-A0A016SI26-F1
#
_cell.length_a   1.000
_cell.length_b   1.000
_cell.length_c   1.000
_cell.angle_alpha   90.00
_cell.angle_beta   90.00
_cell.angle_gamma   90.00
#
_symmetry.space_group_name_H-M   'P 1'
#
loop_
_entity.id
_entity.type
_entity.pdbx_description
1 polymer ?
#
loop_
_entity_poly.entity_id
_entity_poly.type
_entity_poly.pdbx_seq_one_letter_code
_entity_poly.pdbx_strand_id
1 'polypeptide(L)'
;MDLLELMTDRISALAMLSRSSSQVQFVDVVNDVALICEWMQFEVIFCKPCEDLRALIAVVVGRSGLSHIDYGMLRLEGDEEDEIEGEVPIKLEVRNSMARDLLLFYSNFLRPFLQSLYIVIARLLAGDDVIEESKTIRKWCREQIANSTLLPFPLLLEAVNSDSFRNSLRFLRYKAILSSDSKHFDREQAEEIRMGLLRMLEIQ
;
A
#
# COMPACT_ATOMS: atom_id res chain seq x y z
N MET A 1 -16.84 13.66 -7.74
CA MET A 1 -16.04 12.47 -7.39
C MET A 1 -14.70 13.00 -6.95
N ASP A 2 -14.57 13.16 -5.64
CA ASP A 2 -13.42 13.84 -5.05
C ASP A 2 -12.17 12.98 -5.25
N LEU A 3 -11.02 13.63 -5.50
CA LEU A 3 -9.74 12.94 -5.71
C LEU A 3 -9.44 11.92 -4.59
N LEU A 4 -9.93 12.23 -3.39
CA LEU A 4 -9.82 11.45 -2.16
C LEU A 4 -10.62 10.14 -2.20
N GLU A 5 -11.81 10.14 -2.80
CA GLU A 5 -12.68 8.96 -2.94
C GLU A 5 -12.02 7.96 -3.91
N LEU A 6 -11.57 8.46 -5.07
CA LEU A 6 -10.87 7.67 -6.08
C LEU A 6 -9.55 7.07 -5.56
N MET A 7 -8.85 7.75 -4.65
CA MET A 7 -7.67 7.20 -3.99
C MET A 7 -8.05 6.11 -2.98
N THR A 8 -9.09 6.35 -2.18
CA THR A 8 -9.51 5.42 -1.13
C THR A 8 -9.96 4.09 -1.74
N ASP A 9 -10.62 4.11 -2.90
CA ASP A 9 -10.95 2.90 -3.67
C ASP A 9 -9.70 2.09 -4.05
N ARG A 10 -8.67 2.77 -4.55
CA ARG A 10 -7.41 2.13 -4.98
C ARG A 10 -6.66 1.50 -3.82
N ILE A 11 -6.64 2.18 -2.68
CA ILE A 11 -5.94 1.69 -1.48
C ILE A 11 -6.71 0.51 -0.89
N SER A 12 -8.04 0.61 -0.82
CA SER A 12 -8.90 -0.47 -0.34
C SER A 12 -8.80 -1.69 -1.25
N ALA A 13 -8.74 -1.49 -2.57
CA ALA A 13 -8.53 -2.55 -3.54
C ALA A 13 -7.20 -3.28 -3.31
N LEU A 14 -6.11 -2.54 -3.11
CA LEU A 14 -4.81 -3.12 -2.80
C LEU A 14 -4.82 -3.89 -1.47
N ALA A 15 -5.38 -3.30 -0.41
CA ALA A 15 -5.51 -3.96 0.89
C ALA A 15 -6.29 -5.28 0.78
N MET A 16 -7.42 -5.27 0.08
CA MET A 16 -8.24 -6.47 -0.18
C MET A 16 -7.47 -7.55 -0.95
N LEU A 17 -6.75 -7.18 -2.01
CA LEU A 17 -6.08 -8.13 -2.89
C LEU A 17 -4.74 -8.65 -2.34
N SER A 18 -4.12 -7.93 -1.40
CA SER A 18 -2.86 -8.33 -0.76
C SER A 18 -3.01 -9.51 0.21
N ARG A 19 -4.25 -9.86 0.58
CA ARG A 19 -4.53 -10.92 1.54
C ARG A 19 -4.84 -12.22 0.81
N SER A 20 -4.30 -13.31 1.34
CA SER A 20 -4.45 -14.65 0.77
C SER A 20 -5.83 -15.27 1.02
N SER A 21 -6.60 -14.74 1.96
CA SER A 21 -7.94 -15.22 2.29
C SER A 21 -8.99 -14.61 1.35
N SER A 22 -9.94 -15.42 0.89
CA SER A 22 -11.12 -14.94 0.16
C SER A 22 -12.05 -14.08 1.01
N GLN A 23 -12.04 -14.31 2.34
CA GLN A 23 -12.76 -13.51 3.32
C GLN A 23 -11.78 -12.76 4.22
N VAL A 24 -11.93 -11.44 4.27
CA VAL A 24 -11.06 -10.55 5.04
C VAL A 24 -11.87 -9.80 6.08
N GLN A 25 -11.34 -9.66 7.29
CA GLN A 25 -12.00 -8.85 8.32
C GLN A 25 -12.00 -7.38 7.93
N PHE A 26 -13.10 -6.66 8.16
CA PHE A 26 -13.20 -5.25 7.80
C PHE A 26 -12.14 -4.39 8.50
N VAL A 27 -11.93 -4.61 9.81
CA VAL A 27 -10.92 -3.88 10.62
C VAL A 27 -9.52 -4.03 10.07
N ASP A 28 -9.25 -5.19 9.49
CA ASP A 28 -7.97 -5.57 8.90
C ASP A 28 -7.69 -4.79 7.62
N VAL A 29 -8.71 -4.62 6.76
CA VAL A 29 -8.65 -3.75 5.58
C VAL A 29 -8.42 -2.30 6.00
N VAL A 30 -9.13 -1.82 7.02
CA VAL A 30 -8.96 -0.45 7.53
C VAL A 30 -7.53 -0.21 8.00
N ASN A 31 -6.94 -1.16 8.72
CA ASN A 31 -5.55 -1.09 9.18
C ASN A 31 -4.55 -1.08 8.01
N ASP A 32 -4.74 -1.96 7.03
CA ASP A 32 -3.89 -2.02 5.84
C ASP A 32 -3.97 -0.72 5.03
N VAL A 33 -5.17 -0.16 4.86
CA VAL A 33 -5.36 1.11 4.16
C VAL A 33 -4.65 2.25 4.88
N ALA A 34 -4.74 2.33 6.21
CA ALA A 34 -4.04 3.32 7.00
C ALA A 34 -2.51 3.22 6.84
N LEU A 35 -1.96 2.00 6.89
CA LEU A 35 -0.52 1.74 6.66
C LEU A 35 -0.08 2.18 5.26
N ILE A 36 -0.87 1.83 4.24
CA ILE A 36 -0.58 2.21 2.86
C ILE A 36 -0.58 3.74 2.71
N CYS A 37 -1.52 4.44 3.34
CA CYS A 37 -1.55 5.91 3.36
C CYS A 37 -0.33 6.52 4.04
N GLU A 38 0.12 5.91 5.16
CA GLU A 38 1.30 6.34 5.87
C GLU A 38 2.58 6.19 5.03
N TRP A 39 2.76 5.06 4.36
CA TRP A 39 3.94 4.79 3.54
C TRP A 39 4.04 5.71 2.33
N MET A 40 2.90 6.10 1.73
CA MET A 40 2.88 6.92 0.52
C MET A 40 2.61 8.40 0.78
N GLN A 41 2.62 8.87 2.04
CA GLN A 41 2.29 10.26 2.40
C GLN A 41 3.14 11.36 1.71
N PHE A 42 4.28 10.99 1.11
CA PHE A 42 5.17 11.90 0.37
C PHE A 42 5.01 11.81 -1.15
N GLU A 43 4.20 10.87 -1.66
CA GLU A 43 3.85 10.82 -3.07
C GLU A 43 2.77 11.86 -3.39
N VAL A 44 2.89 12.52 -4.53
CA VAL A 44 2.02 13.66 -4.96
C VAL A 44 0.54 13.28 -5.05
N ILE A 45 0.26 11.97 -5.11
CA ILE A 45 -1.10 11.42 -5.19
C ILE A 45 -1.75 11.34 -3.80
N PHE A 46 -1.02 11.46 -2.69
CA PHE A 46 -1.58 11.24 -1.34
C PHE A 46 -1.80 12.52 -0.54
N CYS A 47 -3.05 12.74 -0.13
CA CYS A 47 -3.37 13.71 0.93
C CYS A 47 -2.83 13.18 2.28
N LYS A 48 -2.34 14.08 3.13
CA LYS A 48 -1.96 13.73 4.52
C LYS A 48 -3.10 12.97 5.21
N PRO A 49 -2.81 11.97 6.05
CA PRO A 49 -3.84 11.31 6.84
C PRO A 49 -4.49 12.36 7.76
N CYS A 50 -5.71 12.78 7.43
CA CYS A 50 -6.58 13.48 8.37
C CYS A 50 -7.17 12.46 9.34
N GLU A 51 -7.51 12.86 10.56
CA GLU A 51 -8.13 11.98 11.57
C GLU A 51 -9.45 11.34 11.07
N ASP A 52 -10.05 11.94 10.03
CA ASP A 52 -11.24 11.45 9.34
C ASP A 52 -10.96 10.31 8.34
N LEU A 53 -9.70 9.90 8.14
CA LEU A 53 -9.36 8.87 7.15
C LEU A 53 -10.01 7.52 7.49
N ARG A 54 -10.01 7.11 8.75
CA ARG A 54 -10.66 5.84 9.16
C ARG A 54 -12.17 5.87 8.95
N ALA A 55 -12.81 7.00 9.23
CA ALA A 55 -14.24 7.18 8.99
C ALA A 55 -14.55 7.25 7.49
N LEU A 56 -13.72 7.93 6.69
CA LEU A 56 -13.82 7.94 5.23
C LEU A 56 -13.67 6.54 4.64
N ILE A 57 -12.68 5.76 5.10
CA ILE A 57 -12.52 4.37 4.68
C ILE A 57 -13.76 3.56 5.04
N ALA A 58 -14.33 3.78 6.23
CA ALA A 58 -15.54 3.08 6.61
C ALA A 58 -16.73 3.40 5.71
N VAL A 59 -16.85 4.65 5.25
CA VAL A 59 -17.86 5.07 4.27
C VAL A 59 -17.60 4.47 2.89
N VAL A 60 -16.35 4.51 2.41
CA VAL A 60 -15.96 4.00 1.08
C VAL A 60 -16.04 2.49 1.01
N VAL A 61 -15.65 1.75 2.05
CA VAL A 61 -15.75 0.29 2.07
C VAL A 61 -17.17 -0.15 2.43
N GLY A 62 -17.92 0.65 3.18
CA GLY A 62 -19.24 0.32 3.71
C GLY A 62 -20.37 0.19 2.67
N ARG A 63 -21.60 0.04 3.18
CA ARG A 63 -22.82 -0.26 2.40
C ARG A 63 -23.16 0.78 1.33
N SER A 64 -22.60 2.00 1.42
CA SER A 64 -22.78 3.07 0.42
C SER A 64 -21.68 3.14 -0.64
N GLY A 65 -20.56 2.43 -0.46
CA GLY A 65 -19.41 2.50 -1.36
C GLY A 65 -19.13 1.16 -2.05
N LEU A 66 -17.91 0.64 -1.90
CA LEU A 66 -17.45 -0.60 -2.52
C LEU A 66 -18.30 -1.81 -2.15
N SER A 67 -19.04 -1.80 -1.04
CA SER A 67 -19.94 -2.90 -0.66
C SER A 67 -21.40 -2.66 -0.99
N HIS A 68 -21.73 -1.65 -1.81
CA HIS A 68 -23.13 -1.35 -2.18
C HIS A 68 -23.84 -2.56 -2.79
N ILE A 69 -25.09 -2.82 -2.40
CA ILE A 69 -25.82 -4.04 -2.76
C ILE A 69 -25.96 -4.20 -4.28
N ASP A 70 -26.31 -3.12 -5.00
CA ASP A 70 -26.57 -3.19 -6.44
C ASP A 70 -25.31 -3.17 -7.33
N TYR A 71 -24.27 -2.42 -6.94
CA TYR A 71 -23.11 -2.14 -7.83
C TYR A 71 -21.74 -2.20 -7.15
N GLY A 72 -21.67 -2.55 -5.87
CA GLY A 72 -20.42 -2.70 -5.14
C GLY A 72 -19.54 -3.83 -5.67
N MET A 73 -18.23 -3.66 -5.56
CA MET A 73 -17.22 -4.68 -5.87
C MET A 73 -17.06 -5.71 -4.75
N LEU A 74 -17.50 -5.38 -3.53
CA LEU A 74 -17.38 -6.20 -2.33
C LEU A 74 -18.75 -6.71 -1.85
N ARG A 75 -18.74 -7.81 -1.10
CA ARG A 75 -19.85 -8.33 -0.32
C ARG A 75 -19.48 -8.24 1.16
N LEU A 76 -20.39 -7.70 1.95
CA LEU A 76 -20.31 -7.73 3.42
C LEU A 76 -21.04 -9.00 3.89
N GLU A 77 -20.31 -9.90 4.53
CA GLU A 77 -20.92 -10.98 5.33
C GLU A 77 -20.96 -10.51 6.79
N GLY A 78 -22.17 -10.21 7.26
CA GLY A 78 -22.44 -9.55 8.54
C GLY A 78 -23.71 -8.70 8.48
N ASP A 79 -24.79 -9.30 9.00
CA ASP A 79 -26.09 -8.77 9.44
C ASP A 79 -27.28 -8.60 8.49
N GLU A 80 -28.27 -9.48 8.72
CA GLU A 80 -29.69 -9.11 8.82
C GLU A 80 -30.40 -9.51 10.14
N GLU A 81 -29.90 -10.44 10.99
CA GLU A 81 -30.62 -10.85 12.24
C GLU A 81 -29.78 -11.18 13.50
N ASP A 82 -28.45 -10.99 13.53
CA ASP A 82 -27.60 -11.40 14.67
C ASP A 82 -27.04 -10.21 15.48
N GLU A 83 -27.87 -9.19 15.76
CA GLU A 83 -27.58 -8.22 16.83
C GLU A 83 -27.77 -8.90 18.22
N ILE A 84 -26.90 -9.85 18.54
CA ILE A 84 -26.76 -10.38 19.90
C ILE A 84 -25.45 -9.84 20.46
N GLU A 85 -25.57 -8.88 21.38
CA GLU A 85 -24.55 -8.31 22.28
C GLU A 85 -23.13 -8.91 22.14
N GLY A 86 -22.35 -8.35 21.21
CA GLY A 86 -20.94 -8.66 20.99
C GLY A 86 -20.60 -8.52 19.51
N GLU A 87 -19.84 -7.48 19.15
CA GLU A 87 -19.44 -7.14 17.76
C GLU A 87 -19.06 -8.40 16.95
N VAL A 88 -19.98 -8.91 16.13
CA VAL A 88 -19.65 -9.95 15.17
C VAL A 88 -18.72 -9.33 14.13
N PRO A 89 -17.52 -9.86 13.91
CA PRO A 89 -16.57 -9.26 12.98
C PRO A 89 -17.14 -9.26 11.55
N ILE A 90 -17.39 -8.06 11.01
CA ILE A 90 -17.84 -7.87 9.63
C ILE A 90 -16.77 -8.40 8.67
N LYS A 91 -17.14 -9.36 7.83
CA LYS A 91 -16.26 -9.93 6.81
C LYS A 91 -16.54 -9.32 5.44
N LEU A 92 -15.48 -9.18 4.65
CA LEU A 92 -15.50 -8.69 3.28
C LEU A 92 -15.04 -9.78 2.32
N GLU A 93 -15.78 -9.95 1.23
CA GLU A 93 -15.41 -10.82 0.11
C GLU A 93 -15.49 -10.05 -1.21
N VAL A 94 -14.64 -10.38 -2.18
CA VAL A 94 -14.75 -9.87 -3.54
C VAL A 94 -15.92 -10.54 -4.27
N ARG A 95 -16.85 -9.73 -4.78
CA ARG A 95 -18.16 -10.20 -5.25
C ARG A 95 -18.11 -11.23 -6.39
N ASN A 96 -17.22 -11.03 -7.36
CA ASN A 96 -17.06 -11.89 -8.54
C ASN A 96 -15.73 -11.59 -9.26
N SER A 97 -15.44 -12.35 -10.33
CA SER A 97 -14.22 -12.18 -11.11
C SER A 97 -14.08 -10.79 -11.74
N MET A 98 -15.15 -10.22 -12.28
CA MET A 98 -15.13 -8.86 -12.85
C MET A 98 -14.76 -7.81 -11.79
N ALA A 99 -15.32 -7.92 -10.59
CA ALA A 99 -14.96 -7.05 -9.47
C ALA A 99 -13.49 -7.23 -9.07
N ARG A 100 -12.98 -8.47 -9.07
CA ARG A 100 -11.55 -8.74 -8.83
C ARG A 100 -10.67 -8.05 -9.87
N ASP A 101 -11.01 -8.14 -11.15
CA ASP A 101 -10.24 -7.53 -12.24
C ASP A 101 -10.22 -5.99 -12.13
N LEU A 102 -11.35 -5.39 -11.75
CA LEU A 102 -11.44 -3.95 -11.48
C LEU A 102 -10.59 -3.54 -10.26
N LEU A 103 -10.68 -4.27 -9.16
CA LEU A 103 -9.84 -4.03 -7.99
C LEU A 103 -8.36 -4.18 -8.34
N LEU A 104 -8.00 -5.16 -9.17
CA LEU A 104 -6.61 -5.36 -9.60
C LEU A 104 -6.13 -4.17 -10.44
N PHE A 105 -6.96 -3.71 -11.37
CA PHE A 105 -6.70 -2.51 -12.15
C PHE A 105 -6.46 -1.29 -11.24
N TYR A 106 -7.31 -1.07 -10.23
CA TYR A 106 -7.13 0.03 -9.28
C TYR A 106 -5.87 -0.12 -8.43
N SER A 107 -5.55 -1.33 -7.96
CA SER A 107 -4.36 -1.60 -7.17
C SER A 107 -3.06 -1.32 -7.94
N ASN A 108 -3.05 -1.58 -9.26
CA ASN A 108 -1.89 -1.37 -10.13
C ASN A 108 -1.48 0.11 -10.24
N PHE A 109 -2.35 1.06 -9.90
CA PHE A 109 -1.95 2.48 -9.81
C PHE A 109 -1.03 2.75 -8.60
N LEU A 110 -1.15 1.96 -7.53
CA LEU A 110 -0.42 2.20 -6.29
C LEU A 110 0.85 1.35 -6.18
N ARG A 111 0.82 0.15 -6.76
CA ARG A 111 1.94 -0.79 -6.70
C ARG A 111 3.28 -0.19 -7.13
N PRO A 112 3.39 0.66 -8.17
CA PRO A 112 4.67 1.28 -8.53
C PRO A 112 5.33 2.03 -7.37
N PHE A 113 4.56 2.80 -6.60
CA PHE A 113 5.08 3.58 -5.47
C PHE A 113 5.51 2.70 -4.31
N LEU A 114 4.73 1.65 -4.00
CA LEU A 114 5.12 0.68 -2.98
C LEU A 114 6.34 -0.14 -3.39
N GLN A 115 6.45 -0.51 -4.67
CA GLN A 115 7.65 -1.15 -5.22
C GLN A 115 8.87 -0.21 -5.12
N SER A 116 8.72 1.09 -5.36
CA SER A 116 9.80 2.06 -5.16
C SER A 116 10.32 2.06 -3.73
N LEU A 117 9.41 2.10 -2.74
CA LEU A 117 9.78 2.07 -1.33
C LEU A 117 10.46 0.75 -0.96
N TYR A 118 9.92 -0.38 -1.43
CA TYR A 118 10.52 -1.70 -1.23
C TYR A 118 11.94 -1.76 -1.77
N ILE A 119 12.16 -1.28 -3.00
CA ILE A 119 13.48 -1.27 -3.64
C ILE A 119 14.46 -0.46 -2.80
N VAL A 120 14.09 0.77 -2.40
CA VAL A 120 14.95 1.63 -1.58
C VAL A 120 15.34 0.95 -0.27
N ILE A 121 14.37 0.39 0.45
CA ILE A 121 14.62 -0.34 1.69
C ILE A 121 15.54 -1.55 1.45
N ALA A 122 15.29 -2.33 0.41
CA ALA A 122 16.10 -3.49 0.07
C ALA A 122 17.56 -3.11 -0.24
N ARG A 123 17.81 -1.98 -0.92
CA ARG A 123 19.16 -1.48 -1.19
C ARG A 123 19.87 -1.03 0.08
N LEU A 124 19.19 -0.31 0.97
CA LEU A 124 19.75 0.10 2.26
C LEU A 124 20.07 -1.11 3.15
N LEU A 125 19.18 -2.11 3.20
CA LEU A 125 19.43 -3.36 3.92
C LEU A 125 20.61 -4.15 3.34
N ALA A 126 20.82 -4.09 2.02
CA ALA A 126 21.99 -4.67 1.35
C ALA A 126 23.30 -3.92 1.64
N GLY A 127 23.25 -2.76 2.33
CA GLY A 127 24.42 -2.00 2.76
C GLY A 127 24.82 -0.87 1.83
N ASP A 128 23.93 -0.42 0.94
CA ASP A 128 24.22 0.76 0.12
C ASP A 128 24.19 2.05 0.94
N ASP A 129 25.23 2.87 0.80
CA ASP A 129 25.29 4.20 1.42
C ASP A 129 24.67 5.30 0.55
N VAL A 130 24.03 6.27 1.21
CA VAL A 130 23.42 7.45 0.56
C VAL A 130 24.26 8.70 0.84
N ILE A 131 25.51 8.71 0.36
CA ILE A 131 26.42 9.86 0.52
C ILE A 131 26.04 11.00 -0.45
N GLU A 132 25.92 10.68 -1.75
CA GLU A 132 25.46 11.61 -2.78
C GLU A 132 24.11 11.16 -3.31
N GLU A 133 23.03 11.55 -2.63
CA GLU A 133 21.67 11.04 -2.87
C GLU A 133 21.29 11.00 -4.36
N SER A 134 21.46 12.10 -5.10
CA SER A 134 21.10 12.13 -6.53
C SER A 134 21.91 11.16 -7.39
N LYS A 135 23.18 10.92 -7.04
CA LYS A 135 24.03 9.95 -7.75
C LYS A 135 23.66 8.52 -7.38
N THR A 136 23.41 8.25 -6.10
CA THR A 136 22.95 6.96 -5.59
C THR A 136 21.60 6.56 -6.19
N ILE A 137 20.61 7.46 -6.21
CA ILE A 137 19.30 7.19 -6.82
C ILE A 137 19.45 6.87 -8.32
N ARG A 138 20.23 7.64 -9.06
CA ARG A 138 20.49 7.35 -10.49
C ARG A 138 21.21 6.02 -10.71
N LYS A 139 22.05 5.59 -9.77
CA LYS A 139 22.68 4.26 -9.80
C LYS A 139 21.60 3.19 -9.59
N TRP A 140 20.78 3.30 -8.55
CA TRP A 140 19.71 2.36 -8.25
C TRP A 140 18.72 2.22 -9.42
N CYS A 141 18.24 3.33 -10.00
CA CYS A 141 17.32 3.26 -11.14
C CYS A 141 17.91 2.48 -12.31
N ARG A 142 19.18 2.72 -12.66
CA ARG A 142 19.86 2.02 -13.75
C ARG A 142 20.03 0.52 -13.46
N GLU A 143 20.39 0.18 -12.23
CA GLU A 143 20.57 -1.22 -11.83
C GLU A 143 19.26 -2.02 -11.82
N GLN A 144 18.14 -1.41 -11.39
CA GLN A 144 16.84 -2.08 -11.41
C GLN A 144 16.32 -2.33 -12.82
N ILE A 145 16.52 -1.37 -13.74
CA ILE A 145 16.19 -1.57 -15.16
C ILE A 145 17.02 -2.71 -15.77
N ALA A 146 18.30 -2.81 -15.38
CA ALA A 146 19.20 -3.83 -15.89
C ALA A 146 18.92 -5.24 -15.33
N ASN A 147 18.40 -5.35 -14.10
CA ASN A 147 18.24 -6.62 -13.38
C ASN A 147 16.88 -6.72 -12.65
N SER A 148 15.82 -6.99 -13.40
CA SER A 148 14.47 -7.16 -12.84
C SER A 148 14.27 -8.46 -12.05
N THR A 149 15.19 -9.43 -12.17
CA THR A 149 15.12 -10.73 -11.49
C THR A 149 15.50 -10.68 -10.00
N LEU A 150 15.91 -9.52 -9.49
CA LEU A 150 16.32 -9.33 -8.09
C LEU A 150 15.14 -9.13 -7.13
N LEU A 151 13.91 -9.03 -7.66
CA LEU A 151 12.71 -8.79 -6.88
C LEU A 151 11.87 -10.05 -6.76
N PRO A 152 11.21 -10.28 -5.61
CA PRO A 152 10.30 -11.42 -5.44
C PRO A 152 8.97 -11.27 -6.21
N PHE A 153 8.78 -10.16 -6.91
CA PHE A 153 7.60 -9.83 -7.71
C PHE A 153 8.02 -9.23 -9.06
N PRO A 154 7.14 -9.27 -10.09
CA PRO A 154 7.39 -8.59 -11.35
C PRO A 154 7.58 -7.07 -11.16
N LEU A 155 8.70 -6.55 -11.68
CA LEU A 155 9.00 -5.12 -11.65
C LEU A 155 8.05 -4.37 -12.58
N LEU A 156 7.30 -3.40 -12.03
CA LEU A 156 6.61 -2.38 -12.80
C LEU A 156 7.65 -1.30 -13.16
N LEU A 157 7.84 -1.02 -14.45
CA LEU A 157 8.86 -0.05 -14.88
C LEU A 157 8.59 1.35 -14.32
N GLU A 158 7.33 1.68 -14.11
CA GLU A 158 6.84 2.90 -13.47
C GLU A 158 7.37 3.05 -12.03
N ALA A 159 7.70 1.94 -11.35
CA ALA A 159 8.31 1.95 -10.02
C ALA A 159 9.75 2.48 -10.03
N VAL A 160 10.42 2.46 -11.18
CA VAL A 160 11.80 2.92 -11.33
C VAL A 160 11.81 4.41 -11.65
N ASN A 161 11.38 5.22 -10.68
CA ASN A 161 11.34 6.67 -10.77
C ASN A 161 12.22 7.31 -9.71
N SER A 162 13.10 8.23 -10.13
CA SER A 162 13.96 8.96 -9.21
C SER A 162 13.20 9.77 -8.16
N ASP A 163 12.01 10.28 -8.49
CA ASP A 163 11.21 11.07 -7.57
C ASP A 163 10.58 10.18 -6.50
N SER A 164 10.04 9.02 -6.87
CA SER A 164 9.53 8.06 -5.89
C SER A 164 10.63 7.48 -4.99
N PHE A 165 11.86 7.32 -5.51
CA PHE A 165 13.00 6.94 -4.67
C PHE A 165 13.39 8.05 -3.69
N ARG A 166 13.35 9.33 -4.11
CA ARG A 166 13.54 10.48 -3.19
C ARG A 166 12.44 10.54 -2.14
N ASN A 167 11.19 10.35 -2.53
CA ASN A 167 10.04 10.33 -1.61
C ASN A 167 10.17 9.19 -0.60
N SER A 168 10.64 8.03 -1.03
CA SER A 168 10.93 6.89 -0.15
C SER A 168 12.01 7.21 0.88
N LEU A 169 13.13 7.81 0.47
CA LEU A 169 14.18 8.26 1.40
C LEU A 169 13.66 9.34 2.36
N ARG A 170 12.82 10.26 1.86
CA ARG A 170 12.17 11.29 2.68
C ARG A 170 11.25 10.68 3.73
N PHE A 171 10.48 9.66 3.36
CA PHE A 171 9.64 8.89 4.28
C PHE A 171 10.47 8.24 5.39
N LEU A 172 11.52 7.51 5.03
CA LEU A 172 12.39 6.84 6.00
C LEU A 172 13.05 7.82 6.97
N ARG A 173 13.45 9.01 6.48
CA ARG A 173 13.99 10.08 7.33
C ARG A 173 12.96 10.70 8.24
N TYR A 174 11.75 10.92 7.73
CA TYR A 174 10.64 11.43 8.52
C TYR A 174 10.28 10.48 9.67
N LYS A 175 10.35 9.16 9.43
CA LYS A 175 10.13 8.12 10.45
C LYS A 175 11.34 7.84 11.34
N ALA A 176 12.44 8.60 11.17
CA ALA A 176 13.71 8.38 11.86
C ALA A 176 14.33 6.98 11.65
N ILE A 177 13.88 6.23 10.63
CA ILE A 177 14.44 4.94 10.23
C ILE A 177 15.79 5.16 9.53
N LEU A 178 15.92 6.25 8.77
CA LEU A 178 17.18 6.70 8.19
C LEU A 178 17.52 8.07 8.77
N SER A 179 18.74 8.29 9.27
CA SER A 179 19.12 9.62 9.75
C SER A 179 19.19 10.63 8.60
N SER A 180 19.08 11.92 8.90
CA SER A 180 19.17 12.99 7.89
C SER A 180 20.52 13.00 7.17
N ASP A 181 21.60 12.62 7.86
CA ASP A 181 22.94 12.45 7.27
C ASP A 181 23.17 11.06 6.67
N SER A 182 22.15 10.20 6.70
CA SER A 182 22.14 8.83 6.16
C SER A 182 23.21 7.89 6.74
N LYS A 183 23.76 8.20 7.91
CA LYS A 183 24.76 7.37 8.61
C LYS A 183 24.17 6.34 9.54
N HIS A 184 22.98 6.59 10.06
CA HIS A 184 22.27 5.65 10.91
C HIS A 184 21.06 5.12 10.15
N PHE A 185 20.89 3.80 10.19
CA PHE A 185 19.78 3.10 9.56
C PHE A 185 19.25 2.04 10.52
N ASP A 186 18.01 2.22 10.96
CA ASP A 186 17.29 1.24 11.77
C ASP A 186 16.86 0.08 10.89
N ARG A 187 17.63 -1.01 10.97
CA ARG A 187 17.41 -2.20 10.15
C ARG A 187 16.16 -2.96 10.59
N GLU A 188 15.78 -2.91 11.87
CA GLU A 188 14.66 -3.69 12.40
C GLU A 188 13.33 -3.10 11.90
N GLN A 189 13.14 -1.80 12.08
CA GLN A 189 11.95 -1.11 11.56
C GLN A 189 11.87 -1.16 10.03
N ALA A 190 13.01 -1.03 9.34
CA ALA A 190 13.04 -1.13 7.88
C ALA A 190 12.64 -2.53 7.39
N GLU A 191 13.05 -3.59 8.11
CA GLU A 191 12.68 -4.96 7.80
C GLU A 191 11.18 -5.22 8.02
N GLU A 192 10.59 -4.67 9.08
CA GLU A 192 9.15 -4.75 9.32
C GLU A 192 8.35 -4.12 8.17
N ILE A 193 8.73 -2.92 7.74
CA ILE A 193 8.11 -2.25 6.58
C ILE A 193 8.32 -3.08 5.31
N ARG A 194 9.53 -3.63 5.09
CA ARG A 194 9.82 -4.47 3.92
C ARG A 194 8.90 -5.68 3.85
N MET A 195 8.67 -6.36 4.97
CA MET A 195 7.78 -7.52 5.04
C MET A 195 6.32 -7.14 4.80
N GLY A 196 5.88 -5.99 5.34
CA GLY A 196 4.56 -5.43 5.04
C GLY A 196 4.36 -5.12 3.55
N LEU A 197 5.35 -4.47 2.93
CA LEU A 197 5.34 -4.17 1.50
C LEU A 197 5.36 -5.44 0.64
N LEU A 198 6.12 -6.47 1.04
CA LEU A 198 6.17 -7.74 0.32
C LEU A 198 4.78 -8.37 0.22
N ARG A 199 4.06 -8.46 1.35
CA ARG A 199 2.66 -8.92 1.39
C ARG A 199 1.78 -8.12 0.41
N MET A 200 1.93 -6.80 0.38
CA MET A 200 1.15 -5.92 -0.51
C MET A 200 1.49 -6.09 -1.99
N LEU A 201 2.69 -6.55 -2.31
CA LEU A 201 3.19 -6.60 -3.69
C LEU A 201 3.05 -7.98 -4.34
N GLU A 202 2.99 -9.04 -3.54
CA GLU A 202 2.77 -10.45 -3.94
C GLU A 202 1.32 -10.78 -4.33
N ILE A 203 0.53 -9.78 -4.76
CA ILE A 203 -0.86 -9.96 -5.20
C ILE A 203 -0.92 -11.07 -6.27
N GLN A 204 -1.74 -12.09 -6.00
CA GLN A 204 -2.01 -13.24 -6.87
C GLN A 204 -3.16 -12.99 -7.84
#